data_AF-A0A3D0Y932-F1
#
_entry.id   AF-A0A3D0Y932-F1
#
_cell.length_a   1.000
_cell.length_b   1.000
_cell.length_c   1.000
_cell.angle_alpha   90.00
_cell.angle_beta   90.00
_cell.angle_gamma   90.00
#
_symmetry.space_group_name_H-M   'P 1'
#
loop_
_entity.id
_entity.type
_entity.pdbx_description
1 polymer ?
#
loop_
_entity_poly.entity_id
_entity_poly.type
_entity_poly.pdbx_seq_one_letter_code
_entity_poly.pdbx_strand_id
1 'polypeptide(L)'
;MNKLPDCCKQFKEKTKKYGFTIIIVILFIQLLIPILMIYGNEIIAKVGTEIKLEIRQFDPYDYFRGRYLNIQPVAVEVNKENISKSLNMKLINQAIDNSDYNFNNRIKCFVTFKEGKDGMYKVDKVTDEKPKDTKSYLKANLNFYNNLGNPIIEVDYNIKKFFINEKFASIADQTIRELPNEVKSYIKVKIMDGDFVIENLYIGDKNIYEYLK
;
A
#
# COMPACT_ATOMS: atom_id res chain seq x y z
N MET A 1 -40.82 -0.30 54.79
CA MET A 1 -39.71 -0.05 53.85
C MET A 1 -38.73 -1.23 53.94
N ASN A 2 -38.95 -2.26 53.13
CA ASN A 2 -38.14 -3.49 53.21
C ASN A 2 -36.77 -3.25 52.58
N LYS A 3 -35.74 -3.14 53.43
CA LYS A 3 -34.34 -3.16 53.00
C LYS A 3 -34.10 -4.53 52.34
N LEU A 4 -33.64 -4.52 51.09
CA LEU A 4 -33.17 -5.73 50.42
C LEU A 4 -32.13 -6.45 51.30
N PRO A 5 -32.18 -7.79 51.41
CA PRO A 5 -31.24 -8.57 52.22
C PRO A 5 -29.80 -8.32 51.75
N ASP A 6 -28.86 -8.21 52.69
CA ASP A 6 -27.47 -7.78 52.42
C ASP A 6 -26.74 -8.69 51.41
N CYS A 7 -27.16 -9.94 51.26
CA CYS A 7 -26.65 -10.87 50.24
C CYS A 7 -26.91 -10.38 48.80
N CYS A 8 -28.08 -9.79 48.52
CA CYS A 8 -28.41 -9.25 47.19
C CYS A 8 -27.62 -7.97 46.86
N LYS A 9 -27.23 -7.18 47.87
CA LYS A 9 -26.41 -5.98 47.65
C LYS A 9 -24.96 -6.33 47.33
N GLN A 10 -24.38 -7.29 48.05
CA GLN A 10 -23.02 -7.78 47.77
C GLN A 10 -22.90 -8.39 46.37
N PHE A 11 -23.91 -9.14 45.91
CA PHE A 11 -23.90 -9.71 44.57
C PHE A 11 -23.99 -8.64 43.47
N LYS A 12 -24.78 -7.57 43.70
CA LYS A 12 -24.93 -6.42 42.78
C LYS A 12 -23.66 -5.57 42.69
N GLU A 13 -22.94 -5.36 43.79
CA GLU A 13 -21.66 -4.65 43.77
C GLU A 13 -20.54 -5.46 43.12
N LYS A 14 -20.51 -6.78 43.38
CA LYS A 14 -19.51 -7.68 42.81
C LYS A 14 -19.66 -7.81 41.28
N THR A 15 -20.89 -7.95 40.78
CA THR A 15 -21.21 -7.94 39.33
C THR A 15 -20.91 -6.59 38.66
N LYS A 16 -21.17 -5.47 39.33
CA LYS A 16 -20.79 -4.12 38.86
C LYS A 16 -19.27 -3.91 38.80
N LYS A 17 -18.52 -4.45 39.77
CA LYS A 17 -17.04 -4.41 39.79
C LYS A 17 -16.43 -5.22 38.66
N TYR A 18 -16.89 -6.45 38.43
CA TYR A 18 -16.43 -7.26 37.29
C TYR A 18 -16.85 -6.68 35.93
N GLY A 19 -18.05 -6.10 35.85
CA GLY A 19 -18.49 -5.37 34.66
C GLY A 19 -17.57 -4.19 34.31
N PHE A 20 -17.16 -3.41 35.31
CA PHE A 20 -16.23 -2.29 35.10
C PHE A 20 -14.82 -2.77 34.67
N THR A 21 -14.30 -3.84 35.28
CA THR A 21 -13.02 -4.43 34.86
C THR A 21 -13.06 -4.93 33.41
N ILE A 22 -14.15 -5.58 32.99
CA ILE A 22 -14.29 -6.06 31.60
C ILE A 22 -14.31 -4.88 30.61
N ILE A 23 -15.02 -3.80 30.93
CA ILE A 23 -15.05 -2.59 30.09
C ILE A 23 -13.64 -2.01 29.93
N ILE A 24 -12.87 -1.91 31.02
CA ILE A 24 -11.49 -1.42 30.98
C ILE A 24 -10.63 -2.31 30.06
N VAL A 25 -10.72 -3.63 30.20
CA VAL A 25 -9.97 -4.57 29.36
C VAL A 25 -10.32 -4.40 27.87
N ILE A 26 -11.61 -4.25 27.55
CA ILE A 26 -12.06 -4.02 26.18
C ILE A 26 -11.50 -2.70 25.63
N LEU A 27 -11.54 -1.62 26.42
CA LEU A 27 -10.97 -0.32 26.03
C LEU A 27 -9.46 -0.43 25.74
N PHE A 28 -8.71 -1.17 26.56
CA PHE A 28 -7.30 -1.41 26.30
C PHE A 28 -7.06 -2.21 25.01
N ILE A 29 -7.85 -3.25 24.75
CA ILE A 29 -7.75 -4.03 23.51
C ILE A 29 -8.06 -3.13 22.29
N GLN A 30 -9.09 -2.28 22.40
CA GLN A 30 -9.45 -1.34 21.33
C GLN A 30 -8.35 -0.31 21.05
N LEU A 31 -7.62 0.15 22.08
CA LEU A 31 -6.47 1.06 21.92
C LEU A 31 -5.21 0.37 21.39
N LEU A 32 -5.03 -0.93 21.69
CA LEU A 32 -3.84 -1.67 21.28
C LEU A 32 -3.72 -1.78 19.76
N ILE A 33 -4.84 -1.98 19.05
CA ILE A 33 -4.87 -2.11 17.58
C ILE A 33 -4.30 -0.86 16.88
N PRO A 34 -4.82 0.37 17.09
CA PRO A 34 -4.28 1.56 16.44
C PRO A 34 -2.85 1.87 16.89
N ILE A 35 -2.49 1.58 18.15
CA ILE A 35 -1.09 1.73 18.63
C ILE A 35 -0.15 0.84 17.81
N LEU A 36 -0.51 -0.43 17.60
CA LEU A 36 0.29 -1.35 16.78
C LEU A 36 0.38 -0.89 15.31
N MET A 37 -0.70 -0.35 14.74
CA MET A 37 -0.69 0.19 13.38
C MET A 37 0.25 1.40 13.25
N ILE A 38 0.20 2.34 14.20
CA ILE A 38 1.09 3.51 14.22
C ILE A 38 2.54 3.06 14.39
N TYR A 39 2.80 2.15 15.33
CA TYR A 39 4.13 1.64 15.59
C TYR A 39 4.73 0.92 14.37
N GLY A 40 3.93 0.11 13.67
CA GLY A 40 4.34 -0.54 12.43
C GLY A 40 4.78 0.48 11.37
N ASN A 41 3.95 1.49 11.10
CA ASN A 41 4.26 2.54 10.13
C ASN A 41 5.51 3.35 10.54
N GLU A 42 5.68 3.64 11.82
CA GLU A 42 6.83 4.40 12.32
C GLU A 42 8.14 3.61 12.17
N ILE A 43 8.13 2.30 12.41
CA ILE A 43 9.32 1.46 12.15
C ILE A 43 9.64 1.44 10.66
N ILE A 44 8.62 1.26 9.79
CA ILE A 44 8.83 1.28 8.34
C ILE A 44 9.43 2.63 7.92
N ALA A 45 8.91 3.75 8.43
CA ALA A 45 9.41 5.08 8.15
C ALA A 45 10.86 5.31 8.62
N LYS A 46 11.30 4.67 9.71
CA LYS A 46 12.66 4.86 10.25
C LYS A 46 13.70 3.89 9.70
N VAL A 47 13.34 2.61 9.59
CA VAL A 47 14.27 1.49 9.33
C VAL A 47 14.02 0.84 7.98
N GLY A 48 12.87 1.10 7.35
CA GLY A 48 12.53 0.54 6.05
C GLY A 48 13.50 0.95 4.95
N THR A 49 13.61 0.08 3.94
CA THR A 49 14.46 0.34 2.77
C THR A 49 13.80 1.38 1.89
N GLU A 50 14.50 2.49 1.65
CA GLU A 50 14.06 3.53 0.72
C GLU A 50 14.16 3.02 -0.72
N ILE A 51 13.08 3.16 -1.46
CA ILE A 51 13.00 2.91 -2.91
C ILE A 51 12.37 4.12 -3.60
N LYS A 52 12.79 4.37 -4.84
CA LYS A 52 12.21 5.41 -5.70
C LYS A 52 11.39 4.78 -6.80
N LEU A 53 10.12 5.12 -6.87
CA LEU A 53 9.21 4.61 -7.91
C LEU A 53 8.73 5.78 -8.77
N GLU A 54 9.02 5.71 -10.07
CA GLU A 54 8.52 6.67 -11.05
C GLU A 54 6.99 6.60 -11.12
N ILE A 55 6.32 7.75 -11.21
CA ILE A 55 4.86 7.84 -11.33
C ILE A 55 4.48 8.38 -12.70
N ARG A 56 3.33 7.92 -13.23
CA ARG A 56 2.72 8.50 -14.43
C ARG A 56 1.70 9.58 -14.05
N GLN A 57 1.52 10.53 -14.96
CA GLN A 57 0.44 11.52 -14.89
C GLN A 57 -0.92 10.80 -14.94
N PHE A 58 -1.88 11.20 -14.12
CA PHE A 58 -3.15 10.48 -13.96
C PHE A 58 -4.39 11.40 -13.91
N ASP A 59 -5.55 10.80 -14.18
CA ASP A 59 -6.90 11.36 -14.34
C ASP A 59 -7.53 11.85 -13.00
N PRO A 60 -8.62 12.65 -13.01
CA PRO A 60 -8.95 13.69 -12.03
C PRO A 60 -9.40 13.25 -10.64
N TYR A 61 -9.48 14.27 -9.80
CA TYR A 61 -9.96 14.31 -8.42
C TYR A 61 -11.34 13.65 -8.20
N ASP A 62 -11.45 12.85 -7.13
CA ASP A 62 -12.72 12.30 -6.60
C ASP A 62 -13.23 13.21 -5.47
N TYR A 63 -14.31 13.95 -5.74
CA TYR A 63 -14.91 14.92 -4.83
C TYR A 63 -15.44 14.32 -3.52
N PHE A 64 -15.68 13.00 -3.44
CA PHE A 64 -16.36 12.40 -2.29
C PHE A 64 -15.42 11.80 -1.23
N ARG A 65 -14.09 11.75 -1.47
CA ARG A 65 -13.14 10.99 -0.63
C ARG A 65 -12.07 11.83 0.07
N GLY A 66 -12.29 13.14 0.17
CA GLY A 66 -11.28 14.10 0.66
C GLY A 66 -10.15 14.32 -0.34
N ARG A 67 -9.25 15.29 -0.09
CA ARG A 67 -8.17 15.63 -1.01
C ARG A 67 -6.91 14.78 -0.79
N TYR A 68 -6.54 14.01 -1.80
CA TYR A 68 -5.28 13.28 -1.93
C TYR A 68 -4.87 13.28 -3.40
N LEU A 69 -3.59 13.09 -3.69
CA LEU A 69 -3.13 12.93 -5.07
C LEU A 69 -3.32 11.47 -5.46
N ASN A 70 -4.04 11.24 -6.56
CA ASN A 70 -4.08 9.95 -7.21
C ASN A 70 -2.71 9.72 -7.87
N ILE A 71 -1.96 8.76 -7.36
CA ILE A 71 -0.65 8.40 -7.91
C ILE A 71 -0.73 7.00 -8.47
N GLN A 72 -0.11 6.77 -9.61
CA GLN A 72 0.10 5.44 -10.13
C GLN A 72 1.58 5.30 -10.43
N PRO A 73 2.33 4.57 -9.58
CA PRO A 73 3.67 4.19 -9.95
C PRO A 73 3.62 3.42 -11.27
N VAL A 74 4.56 3.72 -12.15
CA VAL A 74 4.66 3.11 -13.46
C VAL A 74 4.68 1.60 -13.28
N ALA A 75 3.66 0.91 -13.80
CA ALA A 75 3.65 -0.53 -13.85
C ALA A 75 4.87 -0.96 -14.68
N VAL A 76 5.75 -1.76 -14.07
CA VAL A 76 6.96 -2.24 -14.73
C VAL A 76 6.59 -3.56 -15.37
N GLU A 77 6.77 -3.64 -16.69
CA GLU A 77 6.68 -4.91 -17.41
C GLU A 77 7.73 -5.86 -16.84
N VAL A 78 7.28 -7.03 -16.37
CA VAL A 78 8.14 -8.01 -15.74
C VAL A 78 8.46 -9.11 -16.75
N ASN A 79 9.76 -9.29 -17.01
CA ASN A 79 10.25 -10.42 -17.77
C ASN A 79 9.88 -11.73 -17.07
N LYS A 80 9.44 -12.74 -17.84
CA LYS A 80 9.05 -14.06 -17.32
C LYS A 80 10.14 -14.73 -16.47
N GLU A 81 11.41 -14.42 -16.73
CA GLU A 81 12.57 -14.94 -15.99
C GLU A 81 12.64 -14.47 -14.53
N ASN A 82 12.08 -13.29 -14.24
CA ASN A 82 12.08 -12.71 -12.89
C ASN A 82 10.92 -13.24 -12.03
N ILE A 83 10.04 -14.07 -12.60
CA ILE A 83 8.84 -14.59 -11.96
C ILE A 83 9.14 -16.01 -11.45
N SER A 84 8.73 -16.32 -10.22
CA SER A 84 8.88 -17.69 -9.69
C SER A 84 8.17 -18.71 -10.57
N LYS A 85 8.76 -19.91 -10.71
CA LYS A 85 8.21 -20.97 -11.56
C LYS A 85 6.77 -21.35 -11.19
N SER A 86 6.47 -21.40 -9.89
CA SER A 86 5.13 -21.64 -9.33
C SER A 86 4.12 -20.58 -9.78
N LEU A 87 4.51 -19.31 -9.75
CA LEU A 87 3.68 -18.19 -10.15
C LEU A 87 3.48 -18.12 -11.67
N ASN A 88 4.52 -18.45 -12.45
CA ASN A 88 4.40 -18.56 -13.90
C ASN A 88 3.40 -19.67 -14.30
N MET A 89 3.40 -20.82 -13.62
CA MET A 89 2.40 -21.87 -13.85
C MET A 89 0.97 -21.41 -13.52
N LYS A 90 0.79 -20.64 -12.43
CA LYS A 90 -0.52 -20.05 -12.09
C LYS A 90 -1.01 -19.07 -13.16
N LEU A 91 -0.12 -18.24 -13.70
CA LEU A 91 -0.42 -17.32 -14.81
C LEU A 91 -0.83 -18.07 -16.08
N ILE A 92 -0.12 -19.14 -16.44
CA ILE A 92 -0.43 -19.97 -17.61
C ILE A 92 -1.80 -20.64 -17.46
N ASN A 93 -2.09 -21.23 -16.30
CA ASN A 93 -3.37 -21.88 -16.05
C ASN A 93 -4.53 -20.88 -16.12
N GLN A 94 -4.37 -19.68 -15.54
CA GLN A 94 -5.36 -18.61 -15.67
C GLN A 94 -5.58 -18.18 -17.12
N ALA A 95 -4.53 -18.14 -17.95
CA ALA A 95 -4.65 -17.80 -19.36
C ALA A 95 -5.35 -18.89 -20.19
N ILE A 96 -5.34 -20.15 -19.73
CA ILE A 96 -6.00 -21.28 -20.39
C ILE A 96 -7.48 -21.37 -20.00
N ASP A 97 -7.81 -21.07 -18.74
CA ASP A 97 -9.18 -21.13 -18.19
C ASP A 97 -10.08 -19.95 -18.64
N ASN A 98 -9.71 -19.22 -19.70
CA ASN A 98 -10.41 -18.02 -20.21
C ASN A 98 -11.78 -18.32 -20.84
N SER A 99 -12.74 -18.83 -20.07
CA SER A 99 -14.17 -18.75 -20.39
C SER A 99 -14.83 -17.47 -19.87
N ASP A 100 -14.20 -16.76 -18.93
CA ASP A 100 -14.77 -15.52 -18.36
C ASP A 100 -13.70 -14.44 -18.23
N TYR A 101 -13.93 -13.32 -18.91
CA TYR A 101 -13.21 -12.04 -18.82
C TYR A 101 -13.33 -11.39 -17.43
N ASN A 102 -13.01 -12.12 -16.36
CA ASN A 102 -13.05 -11.59 -15.01
C ASN A 102 -11.78 -10.78 -14.73
N PHE A 103 -11.87 -9.47 -14.97
CA PHE A 103 -10.92 -8.42 -14.55
C PHE A 103 -10.51 -8.46 -13.05
N ASN A 104 -11.15 -9.32 -12.25
CA ASN A 104 -10.90 -9.49 -10.82
C ASN A 104 -9.84 -10.55 -10.46
N ASN A 105 -9.25 -11.25 -11.43
CA ASN A 105 -8.34 -12.37 -11.15
C ASN A 105 -6.88 -11.97 -10.83
N ARG A 106 -6.70 -10.85 -10.14
CA ARG A 106 -5.38 -10.33 -9.73
C ARG A 106 -4.67 -11.35 -8.83
N ILE A 107 -3.53 -11.86 -9.27
CA ILE A 107 -2.76 -12.80 -8.44
C ILE A 107 -1.92 -12.01 -7.44
N LYS A 108 -2.13 -12.25 -6.15
CA LYS A 108 -1.30 -11.67 -5.09
C LYS A 108 0.12 -12.21 -5.19
N CYS A 109 1.10 -11.32 -5.09
CA CYS A 109 2.52 -11.65 -5.15
C CYS A 109 3.35 -10.80 -4.18
N PHE A 110 4.61 -11.17 -4.03
CA PHE A 110 5.65 -10.40 -3.36
C PHE A 110 6.68 -9.95 -4.37
N VAL A 111 7.13 -8.70 -4.24
CA VAL A 111 8.02 -8.08 -5.21
C VAL A 111 9.25 -7.55 -4.48
N THR A 112 10.43 -7.89 -4.98
CA THR A 112 11.70 -7.28 -4.58
C THR A 112 12.17 -6.32 -5.66
N PHE A 113 13.05 -5.39 -5.28
CA PHE A 113 13.49 -4.32 -6.15
C PHE A 113 15.02 -4.26 -6.23
N LYS A 114 15.50 -3.73 -7.36
CA LYS A 114 16.91 -3.36 -7.57
C LYS A 114 17.00 -1.94 -8.08
N GLU A 115 18.06 -1.25 -7.70
CA GLU A 115 18.31 0.10 -8.19
C GLU A 115 18.66 0.08 -9.68
N GLY A 116 17.96 0.90 -10.47
CA GLY A 116 18.23 1.14 -11.88
C GLY A 116 19.34 2.16 -12.07
N LYS A 117 19.91 2.21 -13.29
CA LYS A 117 20.97 3.18 -13.65
C LYS A 117 20.52 4.64 -13.60
N ASP A 118 19.21 4.88 -13.65
CA ASP A 118 18.54 6.17 -13.55
C ASP A 118 18.23 6.58 -12.10
N GLY A 119 18.66 5.78 -11.11
CA GLY A 119 18.35 5.98 -9.69
C GLY A 119 16.92 5.61 -9.32
N MET A 120 16.12 5.08 -10.25
CA MET A 120 14.77 4.55 -9.99
C MET A 120 14.84 3.04 -9.77
N TYR A 121 14.04 2.54 -8.83
CA TYR A 121 14.02 1.12 -8.52
C TYR A 121 13.15 0.37 -9.53
N LYS A 122 13.68 -0.74 -10.03
CA LYS A 122 13.00 -1.66 -10.94
C LYS A 122 12.71 -2.98 -10.24
N VAL A 123 11.71 -3.69 -10.71
CA VAL A 123 11.38 -5.04 -10.23
C VAL A 123 12.59 -5.96 -10.44
N ASP A 124 13.01 -6.63 -9.37
CA ASP A 124 14.05 -7.65 -9.43
C ASP A 124 13.44 -9.05 -9.52
N LYS A 125 12.64 -9.44 -8.52
CA LYS A 125 11.96 -10.74 -8.49
C LYS A 125 10.51 -10.60 -8.08
N VAL A 126 9.67 -11.49 -8.61
CA VAL A 126 8.27 -11.62 -8.24
C VAL A 126 8.00 -13.06 -7.82
N THR A 127 7.57 -13.22 -6.57
CA THR A 127 7.35 -14.53 -5.95
C THR A 127 5.93 -14.66 -5.40
N ASP A 128 5.43 -15.89 -5.30
CA ASP A 128 4.15 -16.18 -4.65
C ASP A 128 4.30 -16.47 -3.15
N GLU A 129 5.52 -16.79 -2.70
CA GLU A 129 5.89 -16.93 -1.29
C GLU A 129 6.66 -15.71 -0.78
N LYS A 130 6.54 -15.45 0.52
CA LYS A 130 7.29 -14.39 1.21
C LYS A 130 8.80 -14.62 1.05
N PRO A 131 9.58 -13.63 0.56
CA PRO A 131 11.04 -13.71 0.53
C PRO A 131 11.61 -13.98 1.93
N LYS A 132 12.51 -14.96 2.05
CA LYS A 132 13.13 -15.37 3.33
C LYS A 132 14.49 -14.70 3.54
N ASP A 133 15.12 -14.27 2.46
CA ASP A 133 16.44 -13.66 2.36
C ASP A 133 16.42 -12.15 2.60
N THR A 134 15.26 -11.50 2.47
CA THR A 134 15.13 -10.05 2.61
C THR A 134 13.82 -9.64 3.27
N LYS A 135 13.87 -8.52 4.01
CA LYS A 135 12.68 -7.80 4.48
C LYS A 135 12.24 -6.69 3.53
N SER A 136 13.05 -6.37 2.51
CA SER A 136 12.83 -5.29 1.56
C SER A 136 12.00 -5.79 0.38
N TYR A 137 10.77 -6.19 0.66
CA TYR A 137 9.81 -6.61 -0.35
C TYR A 137 8.46 -5.92 -0.14
N LEU A 138 7.64 -5.88 -1.19
CA LEU A 138 6.30 -5.28 -1.20
C LEU A 138 5.25 -6.33 -1.56
N LYS A 139 4.07 -6.28 -0.92
CA LYS A 139 2.89 -7.04 -1.36
C LYS A 139 2.26 -6.33 -2.55
N ALA A 140 2.14 -7.03 -3.68
CA ALA A 140 1.62 -6.49 -4.92
C ALA A 140 0.61 -7.44 -5.57
N ASN A 141 0.03 -6.99 -6.68
CA ASN A 141 -0.84 -7.79 -7.53
C ASN A 141 -0.21 -7.91 -8.91
N LEU A 142 -0.21 -9.12 -9.47
CA LEU A 142 0.11 -9.35 -10.87
C LEU A 142 -1.14 -9.25 -11.73
N ASN A 143 -1.03 -8.46 -12.79
CA ASN A 143 -1.99 -8.38 -13.86
C ASN A 143 -1.39 -9.01 -15.11
N PHE A 144 -2.19 -9.82 -15.80
CA PHE A 144 -1.85 -10.44 -17.06
C PHE A 144 -2.83 -9.97 -18.11
N TYR A 145 -2.32 -9.48 -19.23
CA TYR A 145 -3.15 -9.10 -20.37
C TYR A 145 -2.51 -9.59 -21.66
N ASN A 146 -3.34 -10.13 -22.54
CA ASN A 146 -2.92 -10.56 -23.86
C ASN A 146 -3.08 -9.40 -24.83
N ASN A 147 -1.97 -8.82 -25.29
CA ASN A 147 -1.99 -7.75 -26.27
C ASN A 147 -1.59 -8.29 -27.64
N LEU A 148 -2.59 -8.64 -28.47
CA LEU A 148 -2.39 -9.05 -29.87
C LEU A 148 -1.35 -10.18 -30.05
N GLY A 149 -1.33 -11.15 -29.12
CA GLY A 149 -0.40 -12.29 -29.14
C GLY A 149 0.88 -12.09 -28.34
N ASN A 150 1.13 -10.88 -27.83
CA ASN A 150 2.21 -10.60 -26.88
C ASN A 150 1.62 -10.49 -25.46
N PRO A 151 1.80 -11.51 -24.61
CA PRO A 151 1.36 -11.45 -23.23
C PRO A 151 2.24 -10.48 -22.45
N ILE A 152 1.61 -9.48 -21.85
CA ILE A 152 2.31 -8.52 -20.99
C ILE A 152 1.91 -8.78 -19.53
N ILE A 153 2.92 -8.75 -18.67
CA ILE A 153 2.79 -8.99 -17.24
C ILE A 153 3.17 -7.71 -16.52
N GLU A 154 2.21 -7.14 -15.80
CA GLU A 154 2.40 -5.92 -15.03
C GLU A 154 2.23 -6.18 -13.54
N VAL A 155 3.02 -5.45 -12.74
CA VAL A 155 2.88 -5.41 -11.28
C VAL A 155 2.12 -4.15 -10.87
N ASP A 156 0.93 -4.32 -10.27
CA ASP A 156 0.22 -3.28 -9.52
C ASP A 156 0.74 -3.31 -8.07
N TYR A 157 1.59 -2.36 -7.73
CA TYR A 157 2.17 -2.19 -6.39
C TYR A 157 1.13 -1.87 -5.30
N ASN A 158 -0.14 -1.64 -5.67
CA ASN A 158 -1.22 -1.19 -4.78
C ASN A 158 -0.96 0.14 -4.08
N ILE A 159 -0.05 0.95 -4.60
CA ILE A 159 0.22 2.31 -4.14
C ILE A 159 -0.57 3.26 -5.04
N LYS A 160 -1.67 3.82 -4.51
CA LYS A 160 -2.62 4.61 -5.34
C LYS A 160 -2.85 6.03 -4.87
N LYS A 161 -2.46 6.33 -3.64
CA LYS A 161 -2.82 7.58 -2.96
C LYS A 161 -1.63 8.17 -2.24
N PHE A 162 -1.42 9.46 -2.44
CA PHE A 162 -0.50 10.25 -1.65
C PHE A 162 -1.28 11.35 -0.92
N PHE A 163 -1.24 11.31 0.42
CA PHE A 163 -1.93 12.29 1.23
C PHE A 163 -1.11 13.58 1.31
N ILE A 164 -1.71 14.69 0.92
CA ILE A 164 -1.12 16.03 0.93
C ILE A 164 -2.10 16.99 1.60
N ASN A 165 -1.59 18.10 2.15
CA ASN A 165 -2.45 19.15 2.69
C ASN A 165 -3.41 19.70 1.60
N GLU A 166 -4.68 19.84 1.97
CA GLU A 166 -5.78 20.24 1.09
C GLU A 166 -5.51 21.54 0.31
N LYS A 167 -4.85 22.50 0.96
CA LYS A 167 -4.47 23.79 0.35
C LYS A 167 -3.58 23.60 -0.88
N PHE A 168 -2.73 22.58 -0.87
CA PHE A 168 -1.80 22.29 -1.96
C PHE A 168 -2.35 21.25 -2.94
N ALA A 169 -3.29 20.41 -2.52
CA ALA A 169 -3.79 19.30 -3.32
C ALA A 169 -4.28 19.72 -4.72
N SER A 170 -5.08 20.80 -4.80
CA SER A 170 -5.58 21.31 -6.10
C SER A 170 -4.45 21.70 -7.04
N ILE A 171 -3.49 22.43 -6.50
CA ILE A 171 -2.39 23.02 -7.27
C ILE A 171 -1.43 21.90 -7.67
N ALA A 172 -1.18 20.94 -6.77
CA ALA A 172 -0.38 19.75 -7.03
C ALA A 172 -0.97 18.89 -8.16
N ASP A 173 -2.27 18.60 -8.13
CA ASP A 173 -2.96 17.82 -9.17
C ASP A 173 -2.85 18.51 -10.53
N GLN A 174 -3.11 19.83 -10.59
CA GLN A 174 -2.97 20.60 -11.82
C GLN A 174 -1.53 20.62 -12.31
N THR A 175 -0.58 20.86 -11.41
CA THR A 175 0.85 20.90 -11.73
C THR A 175 1.31 19.59 -12.32
N ILE A 176 1.02 18.46 -11.67
CA ILE A 176 1.41 17.12 -12.13
C ILE A 176 0.83 16.81 -13.51
N ARG A 177 -0.42 17.23 -13.76
CA ARG A 177 -1.09 17.05 -15.06
C ARG A 177 -0.45 17.87 -16.17
N GLU A 178 0.01 19.08 -15.86
CA GLU A 178 0.59 20.01 -16.83
C GLU A 178 2.11 19.82 -16.99
N LEU A 179 2.72 18.86 -16.28
CA LEU A 179 4.15 18.60 -16.40
C LEU A 179 4.50 18.20 -17.84
N PRO A 180 5.58 18.78 -18.41
CA PRO A 180 6.15 18.27 -19.65
C PRO A 180 6.56 16.81 -19.50
N ASN A 181 6.46 16.04 -20.58
CA ASN A 181 6.80 14.60 -20.58
C ASN A 181 8.28 14.35 -20.19
N GLU A 182 9.15 15.34 -20.38
CA GLU A 182 10.57 15.28 -20.01
C GLU A 182 10.78 15.39 -18.50
N VAL A 183 9.83 15.99 -17.77
CA VAL A 183 9.92 16.17 -16.32
C VAL A 183 9.40 14.93 -15.63
N LYS A 184 10.34 14.12 -15.14
CA LYS A 184 10.01 12.93 -14.35
C LYS A 184 9.45 13.31 -12.99
N SER A 185 8.42 12.58 -12.59
CA SER A 185 7.91 12.60 -11.22
C SER A 185 8.05 11.22 -10.60
N TYR A 186 8.32 11.16 -9.30
CA TYR A 186 8.51 9.91 -8.59
C TYR A 186 8.14 10.05 -7.12
N ILE A 187 7.89 8.92 -6.48
CA ILE A 187 7.66 8.83 -5.03
C ILE A 187 8.86 8.16 -4.37
N LYS A 188 9.21 8.65 -3.17
CA LYS A 188 10.09 7.93 -2.25
C LYS A 188 9.23 7.12 -1.31
N VAL A 189 9.48 5.82 -1.26
CA VAL A 189 8.72 4.87 -0.46
C VAL A 189 9.68 4.08 0.39
N LYS A 190 9.37 3.92 1.67
CA LYS A 190 10.06 2.95 2.53
C LYS A 190 9.27 1.67 2.59
N ILE A 191 9.94 0.55 2.35
CA ILE A 191 9.33 -0.79 2.36
C ILE A 191 9.96 -1.65 3.46
N MET A 192 9.13 -2.44 4.13
CA MET A 192 9.58 -3.45 5.08
C MET A 192 8.50 -4.50 5.30
N ASP A 193 8.88 -5.77 5.26
CA ASP A 193 8.01 -6.92 5.55
C ASP A 193 6.69 -6.96 4.74
N GLY A 194 6.69 -6.37 3.53
CA GLY A 194 5.56 -6.36 2.61
C GLY A 194 4.63 -5.17 2.76
N ASP A 195 4.87 -4.30 3.74
CA ASP A 195 4.15 -3.05 3.95
C ASP A 195 5.04 -1.87 3.55
N PHE A 196 4.42 -0.69 3.41
CA PHE A 196 5.11 0.50 2.90
C PHE A 196 4.61 1.80 3.53
N VAL A 197 5.49 2.80 3.52
CA VAL A 197 5.18 4.20 3.87
C VAL A 197 5.72 5.09 2.77
N ILE A 198 4.88 5.96 2.21
CA ILE A 198 5.32 6.97 1.25
C ILE A 198 5.88 8.14 2.05
N GLU A 199 7.13 8.49 1.84
CA GLU A 199 7.77 9.62 2.52
C GLU A 199 7.44 10.94 1.83
N ASN A 200 7.58 11.00 0.50
CA ASN A 200 7.30 12.21 -0.25
C ASN A 200 7.15 11.93 -1.75
N LEU A 201 6.59 12.92 -2.46
CA LEU A 201 6.50 12.98 -3.90
C LEU A 201 7.47 14.05 -4.42
N TYR A 202 8.16 13.74 -5.51
CA TYR A 202 9.17 14.59 -6.14
C TYR A 202 8.81 14.87 -7.61
N ILE A 203 9.10 16.09 -8.03
CA ILE A 203 9.05 16.54 -9.43
C ILE A 203 10.46 17.02 -9.77
N GLY A 204 11.17 16.26 -10.61
CA GLY A 204 12.61 16.41 -10.78
C GLY A 204 13.33 16.27 -9.43
N ASP A 205 14.12 17.27 -9.07
CA ASP A 205 14.91 17.26 -7.82
C ASP A 205 14.20 17.91 -6.63
N LYS A 206 13.02 18.51 -6.83
CA LYS A 206 12.26 19.19 -5.77
C LYS A 206 11.18 18.30 -5.20
N ASN A 207 10.98 18.34 -3.88
CA ASN A 207 9.77 17.75 -3.31
C ASN A 207 8.54 18.59 -3.71
N ILE A 208 7.36 17.98 -3.69
CA ILE A 208 6.11 18.61 -4.14
C ILE A 208 5.82 19.93 -3.41
N TYR A 209 6.13 20.04 -2.13
CA TYR A 209 5.87 21.27 -1.37
C TYR A 209 6.82 22.41 -1.74
N GLU A 210 8.07 22.11 -2.08
CA GLU A 210 9.05 23.08 -2.59
C GLU A 210 8.77 23.47 -4.03
N TYR A 211 8.23 22.56 -4.83
CA TYR A 211 7.84 22.84 -6.20
C TYR A 211 6.64 23.79 -6.27
N LEU A 212 5.71 23.68 -5.32
CA LEU A 212 4.47 24.47 -5.26
C LEU A 212 4.60 25.82 -4.54
N LYS A 213 5.78 26.15 -4.01
CA LYS A 213 6.09 27.46 -3.42
C LYS A 213 6.56 28.43 -4.50
#